data_AF-A0A942NXN3-F1
#
_entry.id   AF-A0A942NXN3-F1
#
_cell.length_a   1.000
_cell.length_b   1.000
_cell.length_c   1.000
_cell.angle_alpha   90.00
_cell.angle_beta   90.00
_cell.angle_gamma   90.00
#
_symmetry.space_group_name_H-M   'P 1'
#
loop_
_entity.id
_entity.type
_entity.pdbx_description
1 polymer ?
#
loop_
_entity_poly.entity_id
_entity_poly.type
_entity_poly.pdbx_seq_one_letter_code
_entity_poly.pdbx_strand_id
1 'polypeptide(L)'
;MKNIYILAFSLLIAAFALTSCVKDDHFGKSGYNNVLYFTVKDQVGVTNINRDSMFLKVVMPNAADLSELVVDSINLSSYASSSLQKGQVFNGSETTDVIITAENGEKAIYSLKVTKETLTPQLDNSDFSQWYLVAGKDYKEPGLNETSTIWATGNAGTVTLGSANAVPITYEGKTAVQLKTLNLLLGQLLGQGMAAGTIFTGKFELNISDPIQSTKFGIPFVARPKGFSVKYAYTPGA
;
A
#
# COMPACT_ATOMS: atom_id res chain seq x y z
N MET A 1 -24.28 13.30 -73.00
CA MET A 1 -24.97 13.72 -71.76
C MET A 1 -24.50 12.95 -70.51
N LYS A 2 -24.31 11.62 -70.56
CA LYS A 2 -23.84 10.80 -69.41
C LYS A 2 -22.51 11.24 -68.76
N ASN A 3 -21.52 11.70 -69.55
CA ASN A 3 -20.19 12.04 -69.04
C ASN A 3 -20.14 13.38 -68.26
N ILE A 4 -21.08 14.30 -68.51
CA ILE A 4 -21.18 15.58 -67.78
C ILE A 4 -21.68 15.35 -66.36
N TYR A 5 -22.62 14.42 -66.16
CA TYR A 5 -23.13 14.07 -64.83
C TYR A 5 -22.08 13.34 -63.98
N ILE A 6 -21.21 12.54 -64.59
CA ILE A 6 -20.12 11.86 -63.88
C ILE A 6 -19.08 12.88 -63.41
N LEU A 7 -18.64 13.81 -64.27
CA LEU A 7 -17.72 14.88 -63.88
C LEU A 7 -18.30 15.83 -62.82
N ALA A 8 -19.59 16.18 -62.93
CA ALA A 8 -20.27 17.00 -61.93
C ALA A 8 -20.42 16.27 -60.58
N PHE A 9 -20.68 14.97 -60.59
CA PHE A 9 -20.77 14.15 -59.38
C PHE A 9 -19.40 13.95 -58.71
N SER A 10 -18.33 13.81 -59.50
CA SER A 10 -16.95 13.77 -59.00
C SER A 10 -16.50 15.10 -58.39
N LEU A 11 -16.88 16.24 -58.99
CA LEU A 11 -16.60 17.57 -58.43
C LEU A 11 -17.38 17.81 -57.12
N LEU A 12 -18.61 17.32 -57.02
CA LEU A 12 -19.46 17.45 -55.83
C LEU A 12 -18.94 16.61 -54.65
N ILE A 13 -18.41 15.41 -54.92
CA ILE A 13 -17.77 14.56 -53.90
C ILE A 13 -16.41 15.16 -53.45
N ALA A 14 -15.63 15.72 -54.37
CA ALA A 14 -14.39 16.42 -54.02
C ALA A 14 -14.64 17.69 -53.18
N ALA A 15 -15.75 18.40 -53.42
CA ALA A 15 -16.16 19.55 -52.61
C ALA A 15 -16.61 19.17 -51.18
N PHE A 16 -17.17 17.97 -50.99
CA PHE A 16 -17.52 17.44 -49.66
C PHE A 16 -16.33 16.88 -48.87
N ALA A 17 -15.23 16.52 -49.55
CA ALA A 17 -14.02 16.01 -48.90
C ALA A 17 -13.12 17.12 -48.31
N LEU A 18 -13.31 18.38 -48.72
CA LEU A 18 -12.52 19.52 -48.25
C LEU A 18 -13.16 20.31 -47.10
N THR A 19 -14.33 19.87 -46.60
CA THR A 19 -15.01 20.50 -45.45
C THR A 19 -14.79 19.75 -44.14
N SER A 20 -13.91 18.74 -44.11
CA SER A 20 -13.39 18.18 -42.86
C SER A 20 -12.33 19.12 -42.27
N CYS A 21 -12.72 20.35 -41.95
CA CYS A 21 -12.11 21.04 -40.84
C CYS A 21 -12.51 20.24 -39.60
N VAL A 22 -11.59 19.41 -39.08
CA VAL A 22 -11.65 19.02 -37.67
C VAL A 22 -11.63 20.34 -36.89
N LYS A 23 -12.81 20.75 -36.42
CA LYS A 23 -12.92 21.91 -35.54
C LYS A 23 -12.33 21.51 -34.21
N ASP A 24 -11.45 22.39 -33.75
CA ASP A 24 -10.94 22.52 -32.39
C ASP A 24 -9.96 21.47 -31.90
N ASP A 25 -8.67 21.77 -32.11
CA ASP A 25 -7.58 21.42 -31.19
C ASP A 25 -7.71 22.19 -29.85
N HIS A 26 -8.92 22.62 -29.47
CA HIS A 26 -9.17 23.24 -28.19
C HIS A 26 -9.32 22.13 -27.17
N PHE A 27 -8.19 21.65 -26.66
CA PHE A 27 -8.19 20.99 -25.37
C PHE A 27 -8.85 21.96 -24.39
N GLY A 28 -10.04 21.60 -23.90
CA GLY A 28 -10.71 22.37 -22.86
C GLY A 28 -9.81 22.46 -21.64
N LYS A 29 -10.05 23.46 -20.77
CA LYS A 29 -9.32 23.57 -19.51
C LYS A 29 -9.37 22.24 -18.76
N SER A 30 -8.23 21.78 -18.25
CA SER A 30 -8.14 20.51 -17.55
C SER A 30 -8.95 20.51 -16.26
N GLY A 31 -9.67 19.41 -15.99
CA GLY A 31 -10.32 19.14 -14.71
C GLY A 31 -9.44 18.41 -13.68
N TYR A 32 -8.17 18.13 -14.02
CA TYR A 32 -7.30 17.40 -13.11
C TYR A 32 -6.82 18.29 -11.94
N ASN A 33 -7.05 17.82 -10.72
CA ASN A 33 -6.70 18.48 -9.46
C ASN A 33 -5.91 17.55 -8.51
N ASN A 34 -5.05 16.70 -9.08
CA ASN A 34 -4.30 15.73 -8.29
C ASN A 34 -3.08 16.35 -7.62
N VAL A 35 -2.79 15.92 -6.39
CA VAL A 35 -1.48 16.09 -5.76
C VAL A 35 -0.56 14.97 -6.25
N LEU A 36 0.54 15.34 -6.91
CA LEU A 36 1.55 14.41 -7.41
C LEU A 36 2.70 14.24 -6.43
N TYR A 37 3.06 15.34 -5.76
CA TYR A 37 4.12 15.40 -4.77
C TYR A 37 3.80 16.49 -3.75
N PHE A 38 4.11 16.25 -2.49
CA PHE A 38 3.93 17.22 -1.41
C PHE A 38 4.94 16.91 -0.32
N THR A 39 5.73 17.90 0.10
CA THR A 39 6.66 17.77 1.22
C THR A 39 6.55 18.91 2.22
N VAL A 40 6.87 18.58 3.46
CA VAL A 40 7.02 19.52 4.57
C VAL A 40 8.48 19.47 5.00
N LYS A 41 9.04 20.63 5.34
CA LYS A 41 10.43 20.75 5.78
C LYS A 41 10.69 19.81 6.97
N ASP A 42 11.84 19.14 6.94
CA ASP A 42 12.30 18.20 7.98
C ASP A 42 11.39 16.98 8.21
N GLN A 43 10.47 16.66 7.30
CA GLN A 43 9.63 15.47 7.41
C GLN A 43 10.46 14.17 7.39
N VAL A 44 9.90 13.12 8.00
CA VAL A 44 10.42 11.76 7.96
C VAL A 44 9.78 10.99 6.81
N GLY A 45 10.63 10.45 5.92
CA GLY A 45 10.19 9.65 4.79
C GLY A 45 9.43 10.46 3.74
N VAL A 46 8.54 9.78 3.00
CA VAL A 46 7.72 10.38 1.95
C VAL A 46 6.29 10.58 2.45
N THR A 47 5.61 11.60 1.92
CA THR A 47 4.18 11.81 2.16
C THR A 47 3.37 10.65 1.56
N ASN A 48 2.47 10.05 2.35
CA ASN A 48 1.50 9.10 1.82
C ASN A 48 0.36 9.89 1.17
N ILE A 49 0.19 9.72 -0.14
CA ILE A 49 -0.82 10.43 -0.93
C ILE A 49 -1.84 9.39 -1.41
N ASN A 50 -3.07 9.49 -0.93
CA ASN A 50 -4.20 8.71 -1.44
C ASN A 50 -5.12 9.63 -2.25
N ARG A 51 -5.16 9.43 -3.57
CA ARG A 51 -5.94 10.24 -4.51
C ARG A 51 -7.41 9.83 -4.57
N ASP A 52 -7.74 8.59 -4.22
CA ASP A 52 -9.12 8.11 -4.21
C ASP A 52 -9.87 8.68 -3.01
N SER A 53 -9.21 8.71 -1.85
CA SER A 53 -9.77 9.24 -0.60
C SER A 53 -9.44 10.71 -0.33
N MET A 54 -8.73 11.39 -1.25
CA MET A 54 -8.24 12.76 -1.10
C MET A 54 -7.52 12.99 0.25
N PHE A 55 -6.53 12.16 0.56
CA PHE A 55 -5.85 12.18 1.86
C PHE A 55 -4.33 12.32 1.72
N LEU A 56 -3.74 13.18 2.55
CA LEU A 56 -2.29 13.37 2.64
C LEU A 56 -1.84 13.06 4.07
N LYS A 57 -0.90 12.13 4.24
CA LYS A 57 -0.27 11.86 5.54
C LYS A 57 1.20 12.25 5.52
N VAL A 58 1.57 13.20 6.36
CA VAL A 58 2.95 13.60 6.61
C VAL A 58 3.38 13.07 7.98
N VAL A 59 4.61 12.58 8.05
CA VAL A 59 5.23 12.15 9.31
C VAL A 59 6.38 13.11 9.62
N MET A 60 6.38 13.70 10.81
CA MET A 60 7.43 14.59 11.31
C MET A 60 8.28 13.86 12.36
N PRO A 61 9.53 14.29 12.62
CA PRO A 61 10.32 13.78 13.73
C PRO A 61 9.56 13.90 15.07
N ASN A 62 9.76 12.97 16.00
CA ASN A 62 9.05 13.00 17.29
C ASN A 62 9.17 14.35 18.04
N ALA A 63 10.36 14.95 17.99
CA ALA A 63 10.66 16.21 18.66
C ALA A 63 10.16 17.45 17.90
N ALA A 64 9.59 17.30 16.69
CA ALA A 64 9.15 18.44 15.90
C ALA A 64 8.02 19.22 16.59
N ASP A 65 8.04 20.54 16.46
CA ASP A 65 6.89 21.38 16.75
C ASP A 65 5.93 21.34 15.55
N LEU A 66 4.65 21.06 15.80
CA LEU A 66 3.63 20.99 14.74
C LEU A 66 2.84 22.30 14.59
N SER A 67 3.06 23.29 15.45
CA SER A 67 2.31 24.55 15.42
C SER A 67 2.63 25.40 14.19
N GLU A 68 3.87 25.34 13.71
CA GLU A 68 4.39 26.13 12.59
C GLU A 68 5.24 25.27 11.64
N LEU A 69 4.60 24.55 10.73
CA LEU A 69 5.26 23.74 9.72
C LEU A 69 5.38 24.48 8.39
N VAL A 70 6.48 24.28 7.67
CA VAL A 70 6.75 24.93 6.37
C VAL A 70 6.61 23.93 5.24
N VAL A 71 5.77 24.25 4.25
CA VAL A 71 5.68 23.48 3.00
C VAL A 71 7.00 23.61 2.25
N ASP A 72 7.68 22.49 1.99
CA ASP A 72 8.98 22.46 1.31
C ASP A 72 8.83 22.33 -0.21
N SER A 73 7.90 21.49 -0.67
CA SER A 73 7.60 21.34 -2.08
C SER A 73 6.17 20.87 -2.34
N ILE A 74 5.65 21.21 -3.52
CA ILE A 74 4.36 20.76 -4.01
C ILE A 74 4.45 20.60 -5.53
N ASN A 75 3.93 19.50 -6.05
CA ASN A 75 3.74 19.27 -7.47
C ASN A 75 2.33 18.75 -7.70
N LEU A 76 1.64 19.31 -8.68
CA LEU A 76 0.22 19.07 -8.94
C LEU A 76 0.03 18.63 -10.39
N SER A 77 -1.20 18.24 -10.74
CA SER A 77 -1.63 18.20 -12.13
C SER A 77 -1.32 19.52 -12.85
N SER A 78 -1.01 19.43 -14.15
CA SER A 78 -0.71 20.61 -14.97
C SER A 78 -1.78 21.69 -14.82
N TYR A 79 -1.34 22.93 -14.62
CA TYR A 79 -2.19 24.12 -14.44
C TYR A 79 -3.10 24.12 -13.20
N ALA A 80 -3.06 23.10 -12.34
CA ALA A 80 -3.72 23.14 -11.05
C ALA A 80 -2.98 24.04 -10.06
N SER A 81 -3.69 24.57 -9.08
CA SER A 81 -3.16 25.39 -7.98
C SER A 81 -3.62 24.85 -6.64
N SER A 82 -2.91 25.20 -5.55
CA SER A 82 -3.23 24.75 -4.19
C SER A 82 -3.46 25.92 -3.25
N SER A 83 -4.26 25.72 -2.19
CA SER A 83 -4.36 26.65 -1.06
C SER A 83 -3.08 26.69 -0.21
N LEU A 84 -2.22 25.67 -0.31
CA LEU A 84 -0.89 25.63 0.31
C LEU A 84 0.20 25.74 -0.76
N GLN A 85 1.09 26.70 -0.60
CA GLN A 85 2.19 26.96 -1.54
C GLN A 85 3.54 26.63 -0.91
N LYS A 86 4.55 26.37 -1.75
CA LYS A 86 5.93 26.21 -1.28
C LYS A 86 6.36 27.43 -0.45
N GLY A 87 6.92 27.18 0.72
CA GLY A 87 7.35 28.19 1.69
C GLY A 87 6.26 28.67 2.65
N GLN A 88 5.00 28.25 2.47
CA GLN A 88 3.91 28.65 3.35
C GLN A 88 4.00 27.95 4.71
N VAL A 89 3.70 28.70 5.77
CA VAL A 89 3.56 28.19 7.14
C VAL A 89 2.12 27.73 7.36
N PHE A 90 1.93 26.58 8.00
CA PHE A 90 0.63 26.08 8.42
C PHE A 90 0.72 25.35 9.77
N ASN A 91 -0.40 25.25 10.48
CA ASN A 91 -0.49 24.49 11.73
C ASN A 91 -0.84 23.02 11.42
N GLY A 92 0.09 22.11 11.68
CA GLY A 92 -0.08 20.67 11.50
C GLY A 92 -0.57 19.93 12.75
N SER A 93 -0.89 20.63 13.83
CA SER A 93 -1.38 20.00 15.07
C SER A 93 -2.78 19.39 14.91
N GLU A 94 -3.54 19.88 13.92
CA GLU A 94 -4.87 19.40 13.54
C GLU A 94 -4.90 19.03 12.05
N THR A 95 -5.92 18.26 11.65
CA THR A 95 -6.15 17.97 10.24
C THR A 95 -6.46 19.27 9.51
N THR A 96 -5.74 19.54 8.42
CA THR A 96 -5.89 20.77 7.62
C THR A 96 -6.45 20.42 6.24
N ASP A 97 -7.40 21.20 5.74
CA ASP A 97 -7.91 21.04 4.37
C ASP A 97 -7.02 21.79 3.37
N VAL A 98 -6.53 21.04 2.37
CA VAL A 98 -5.75 21.56 1.24
C VAL A 98 -6.60 21.53 -0.01
N ILE A 99 -6.97 22.71 -0.51
CA ILE A 99 -7.85 22.87 -1.67
C ILE A 99 -7.00 22.89 -2.92
N ILE A 100 -7.18 21.92 -3.81
CA ILE A 100 -6.57 21.90 -5.14
C ILE A 100 -7.62 22.37 -6.16
N THR A 101 -7.32 23.46 -6.85
CA THR A 101 -8.19 24.02 -7.90
C THR A 101 -7.61 23.66 -9.26
N ALA A 102 -8.35 22.89 -10.06
CA ALA A 102 -8.01 22.54 -11.43
C ALA A 102 -8.04 23.78 -12.35
N GLU A 103 -7.51 23.65 -13.56
CA GLU A 103 -7.52 24.71 -14.55
C GLU A 103 -8.94 25.19 -14.89
N ASN A 104 -9.89 24.25 -14.98
CA ASN A 104 -11.30 24.54 -15.26
C ASN A 104 -12.06 25.12 -14.07
N GLY A 105 -11.43 25.23 -12.89
CA GLY A 105 -12.00 25.77 -11.66
C GLY A 105 -12.62 24.74 -10.71
N GLU A 106 -12.68 23.46 -11.10
CA GLU A 106 -13.12 22.39 -10.20
C GLU A 106 -12.17 22.24 -9.01
N LYS A 107 -12.72 21.93 -7.84
CA LYS A 107 -11.96 21.84 -6.59
C LYS A 107 -11.98 20.43 -6.02
N ALA A 108 -10.81 19.93 -5.64
CA ALA A 108 -10.65 18.79 -4.76
C ALA A 108 -10.16 19.27 -3.39
N ILE A 109 -10.70 18.69 -2.31
CA ILE A 109 -10.30 19.00 -0.94
C ILE A 109 -9.54 17.80 -0.41
N TYR A 110 -8.25 17.97 -0.16
CA TYR A 110 -7.40 16.96 0.44
C TYR A 110 -7.29 17.18 1.95
N SER A 111 -7.60 16.17 2.75
CA SER A 111 -7.36 16.22 4.20
C SER A 111 -5.90 15.90 4.49
N LEU A 112 -5.15 16.91 4.93
CA LEU A 112 -3.76 16.81 5.36
C LEU A 112 -3.68 16.49 6.85
N LYS A 113 -3.19 15.29 7.18
CA LYS A 113 -2.91 14.86 8.54
C LYS A 113 -1.41 14.78 8.78
N VAL A 114 -0.92 15.55 9.74
CA VAL A 114 0.46 15.45 10.21
C VAL A 114 0.50 14.56 11.45
N THR A 115 1.49 13.67 11.50
CA THR A 115 1.73 12.79 12.65
C THR A 115 3.19 12.85 13.03
N LYS A 116 3.51 12.51 14.27
CA LYS A 116 4.91 12.35 14.71
C LYS A 116 5.36 10.91 14.57
N GLU A 117 6.62 10.72 14.23
CA GLU A 117 7.29 9.44 14.37
C GLU A 117 7.22 9.02 15.84
N THR A 118 6.73 7.81 16.11
CA THR A 118 6.86 7.21 17.43
C THR A 118 8.30 6.72 17.58
N LEU A 119 9.00 7.09 18.67
CA LEU A 119 10.43 6.75 18.84
C LEU A 119 10.71 5.24 18.86
N THR A 120 9.71 4.45 19.21
CA THR A 120 9.74 2.99 19.27
C THR A 120 8.38 2.43 18.86
N PRO A 121 8.00 2.48 17.56
CA PRO A 121 6.78 1.82 17.11
C PRO A 121 6.99 0.32 17.30
N GLN A 122 6.13 -0.29 18.11
CA GLN A 122 6.08 -1.75 18.20
C GLN A 122 5.30 -2.30 17.00
N LEU A 123 5.65 -3.48 16.53
CA LEU A 123 4.87 -4.21 15.54
C LEU A 123 3.50 -4.58 16.14
N ASP A 124 2.44 -4.35 15.38
CA ASP A 124 1.10 -4.73 15.81
C ASP A 124 1.04 -6.22 16.15
N ASN A 125 0.41 -6.57 17.27
CA ASN A 125 0.33 -7.94 17.80
C ASN A 125 1.71 -8.63 17.99
N SER A 126 2.78 -7.88 18.28
CA SER A 126 4.11 -8.46 18.57
C SER A 126 4.16 -9.33 19.82
N ASP A 127 3.14 -9.24 20.68
CA ASP A 127 2.98 -10.10 21.86
C ASP A 127 2.26 -11.43 21.56
N PHE A 128 1.81 -11.61 20.31
CA PHE A 128 1.07 -12.77 19.84
C PHE A 128 -0.19 -13.10 20.65
N SER A 129 -0.81 -12.10 21.28
CA SER A 129 -2.02 -12.28 22.08
C SER A 129 -3.27 -12.55 21.24
N GLN A 130 -3.31 -12.05 20.00
CA GLN A 130 -4.46 -12.18 19.10
C GLN A 130 -4.19 -13.22 18.02
N TRP A 131 -5.20 -14.07 17.77
CA TRP A 131 -5.21 -15.10 16.73
C TRP A 131 -6.61 -15.23 16.15
N TYR A 132 -6.71 -15.41 14.84
CA TYR A 132 -7.98 -15.63 14.14
C TYR A 132 -8.01 -16.99 13.46
N LEU A 133 -9.20 -17.57 13.36
CA LEU A 133 -9.43 -18.78 12.56
C LEU A 133 -9.50 -18.38 11.08
N VAL A 134 -8.72 -19.04 10.22
CA VAL A 134 -8.75 -18.76 8.79
C VAL A 134 -10.06 -19.27 8.18
N ALA A 135 -10.74 -18.44 7.39
CA ALA A 135 -12.04 -18.77 6.83
C ALA A 135 -11.98 -20.05 5.99
N GLY A 136 -12.85 -21.01 6.31
CA GLY A 136 -12.92 -22.29 5.61
C GLY A 136 -11.72 -23.23 5.85
N LYS A 137 -10.91 -22.98 6.89
CA LYS A 137 -9.75 -23.81 7.26
C LYS A 137 -9.73 -24.10 8.75
N ASP A 138 -9.12 -25.23 9.13
CA ASP A 138 -8.98 -25.66 10.53
C ASP A 138 -7.59 -25.32 11.09
N TYR A 139 -7.20 -24.06 10.95
CA TYR A 139 -5.99 -23.53 11.59
C TYR A 139 -6.12 -22.03 11.84
N LYS A 140 -5.30 -21.55 12.77
CA LYS A 140 -5.25 -20.14 13.17
C LYS A 140 -4.01 -19.45 12.63
N GLU A 141 -4.14 -18.15 12.44
CA GLU A 141 -3.04 -17.24 12.12
C GLU A 141 -2.95 -16.12 13.16
N PRO A 142 -1.74 -15.58 13.42
CA PRO A 142 -1.56 -14.49 14.36
C PRO A 142 -2.20 -13.21 13.82
N GLY A 143 -2.89 -12.48 14.70
CA GLY A 143 -3.56 -11.21 14.40
C GLY A 143 -5.04 -11.22 14.75
N LEU A 144 -5.70 -10.08 14.57
CA LEU A 144 -7.14 -9.94 14.79
C LEU A 144 -7.97 -10.59 13.69
N ASN A 145 -7.53 -10.46 12.43
CA ASN A 145 -8.15 -11.02 11.24
C ASN A 145 -7.18 -10.96 10.04
N GLU A 146 -7.59 -11.55 8.91
CA GLU A 146 -6.80 -11.63 7.67
C GLU A 146 -6.50 -10.28 7.03
N THR A 147 -7.37 -9.27 7.18
CA THR A 147 -7.20 -7.99 6.48
C THR A 147 -6.32 -7.01 7.25
N SER A 148 -6.23 -7.13 8.57
CA SER A 148 -5.45 -6.24 9.42
C SER A 148 -4.16 -6.84 9.96
N THR A 149 -3.95 -8.16 9.85
CA THR A 149 -2.71 -8.77 10.34
C THR A 149 -1.51 -8.35 9.50
N ILE A 150 -0.39 -8.11 10.17
CA ILE A 150 0.92 -7.89 9.56
C ILE A 150 1.78 -9.16 9.54
N TRP A 151 1.32 -10.22 10.20
CA TRP A 151 2.06 -11.46 10.39
C TRP A 151 1.57 -12.54 9.43
N ALA A 152 2.50 -13.32 8.91
CA ALA A 152 2.24 -14.46 8.07
C ALA A 152 3.05 -15.67 8.56
N THR A 153 2.54 -16.87 8.26
CA THR A 153 3.19 -18.15 8.56
C THR A 153 3.17 -19.05 7.32
N GLY A 154 3.90 -20.17 7.38
CA GLY A 154 3.83 -21.22 6.36
C GLY A 154 2.63 -22.16 6.46
N ASN A 155 1.68 -21.92 7.38
CA ASN A 155 0.62 -22.87 7.71
C ASN A 155 -0.22 -23.25 6.49
N ALA A 156 -0.56 -22.29 5.62
CA ALA A 156 -1.34 -22.57 4.42
C ALA A 156 -0.69 -23.60 3.49
N GLY A 157 0.65 -23.71 3.50
CA GLY A 157 1.37 -24.79 2.82
C GLY A 157 1.34 -26.10 3.60
N THR A 158 1.69 -26.08 4.89
CA THR A 158 1.85 -27.32 5.67
C THR A 158 0.54 -28.07 5.93
N VAL A 159 -0.57 -27.35 6.05
CA VAL A 159 -1.92 -27.94 6.21
C VAL A 159 -2.38 -28.70 4.98
N THR A 160 -1.84 -28.41 3.78
CA THR A 160 -2.17 -29.19 2.57
C THR A 160 -1.60 -30.60 2.61
N LEU A 161 -0.56 -30.84 3.43
CA LEU A 161 0.19 -32.09 3.51
C LEU A 161 0.22 -32.69 4.92
N GLY A 162 -0.50 -32.09 5.88
CA GLY A 162 -0.45 -32.49 7.28
C GLY A 162 -1.21 -31.54 8.20
N SER A 163 -0.48 -30.72 8.96
CA SER A 163 -1.05 -29.82 9.97
C SER A 163 -0.35 -28.48 9.98
N ALA A 164 -0.99 -27.48 10.60
CA ALA A 164 -0.35 -26.20 10.89
C ALA A 164 0.87 -26.42 11.79
N ASN A 165 1.92 -25.66 11.54
CA ASN A 165 3.19 -25.81 12.22
C ASN A 165 3.73 -24.51 12.85
N ALA A 166 2.95 -23.43 12.72
CA ALA A 166 2.98 -22.23 13.54
C ALA A 166 1.65 -22.10 14.29
N VAL A 167 1.63 -22.35 15.60
CA VAL A 167 0.38 -22.42 16.39
C VAL A 167 0.48 -21.61 17.69
N PRO A 168 -0.64 -21.06 18.20
CA PRO A 168 -0.64 -20.42 19.51
C PRO A 168 -0.46 -21.44 20.62
N ILE A 169 0.39 -21.12 21.60
CA ILE A 169 0.55 -21.88 22.84
C ILE A 169 0.55 -20.92 24.04
N THR A 170 0.30 -21.45 25.23
CA THR A 170 0.58 -20.73 26.48
C THR A 170 2.01 -21.03 26.92
N TYR A 171 2.83 -19.99 27.06
CA TYR A 171 4.19 -20.08 27.56
C TYR A 171 4.36 -19.06 28.70
N GLU A 172 4.67 -19.56 29.91
CA GLU A 172 4.80 -18.74 31.14
C GLU A 172 3.59 -17.79 31.38
N GLY A 173 2.37 -18.29 31.16
CA GLY A 173 1.15 -17.51 31.40
C GLY A 173 0.81 -16.46 30.34
N LYS A 174 1.56 -16.41 29.23
CA LYS A 174 1.27 -15.55 28.06
C LYS A 174 1.07 -16.39 26.81
N THR A 175 0.33 -15.85 25.83
CA THR A 175 0.30 -16.45 24.49
C THR A 175 1.65 -16.29 23.82
N ALA A 176 2.11 -17.33 23.14
CA ALA A 176 3.31 -17.32 22.32
C ALA A 176 3.04 -18.10 21.02
N VAL A 177 3.88 -17.89 20.01
CA VAL A 177 3.89 -18.74 18.82
C VAL A 177 4.83 -19.93 19.03
N GLN A 178 4.33 -21.13 18.82
CA GLN A 178 5.15 -22.33 18.68
C GLN A 178 5.42 -22.57 17.21
N LEU A 179 6.70 -22.63 16.84
CA LEU A 179 7.16 -22.98 15.51
C LEU A 179 7.76 -24.38 15.55
N LYS A 180 7.19 -25.31 14.79
CA LYS A 180 7.63 -26.71 14.77
C LYS A 180 7.99 -27.15 13.36
N THR A 181 9.19 -27.67 13.15
CA THR A 181 9.52 -28.33 11.89
C THR A 181 8.76 -29.65 11.78
N LEU A 182 8.07 -29.86 10.67
CA LEU A 182 7.35 -31.09 10.38
C LEU A 182 8.07 -31.90 9.28
N ASN A 183 8.10 -33.22 9.46
CA ASN A 183 8.36 -34.15 8.37
C ASN A 183 7.05 -34.37 7.62
N LEU A 184 7.03 -34.04 6.33
CA LEU A 184 5.86 -34.14 5.45
C LEU A 184 6.04 -35.36 4.54
N LEU A 185 5.55 -36.52 4.96
CA LEU A 185 5.72 -37.77 4.24
C LEU A 185 5.27 -37.68 2.77
N LEU A 186 4.11 -37.06 2.51
CA LEU A 186 3.62 -36.83 1.15
C LEU A 186 4.40 -35.74 0.41
N GLY A 187 4.93 -34.76 1.14
CA GLY A 187 5.79 -33.71 0.59
C GLY A 187 7.12 -34.26 0.06
N GLN A 188 7.60 -35.40 0.55
CA GLN A 188 8.82 -36.05 0.03
C GLN A 188 8.71 -36.38 -1.47
N LEU A 189 7.51 -36.71 -1.95
CA LEU A 189 7.25 -36.98 -3.38
C LEU A 189 7.43 -35.73 -4.27
N LEU A 190 7.34 -34.54 -3.67
CA LEU A 190 7.46 -33.24 -4.33
C LEU A 190 8.80 -32.55 -4.03
N GLY A 191 9.75 -33.26 -3.41
CA GLY A 191 11.01 -32.66 -2.95
C GLY A 191 10.85 -31.71 -1.75
N GLN A 192 9.70 -31.72 -1.09
CA GLN A 192 9.30 -30.83 0.02
C GLN A 192 9.03 -31.64 1.30
N GLY A 193 9.91 -32.61 1.60
CA GLY A 193 9.73 -33.57 2.68
C GLY A 193 9.84 -32.99 4.10
N MET A 194 10.25 -31.73 4.23
CA MET A 194 10.32 -31.02 5.50
C MET A 194 9.75 -29.62 5.35
N ALA A 195 9.00 -29.18 6.35
CA ALA A 195 8.51 -27.82 6.45
C ALA A 195 8.86 -27.22 7.80
N ALA A 196 9.68 -26.16 7.79
CA ALA A 196 10.00 -25.39 8.98
C ALA A 196 8.76 -24.64 9.48
N GLY A 197 8.62 -24.52 10.79
CA GLY A 197 7.66 -23.56 11.37
C GLY A 197 8.19 -22.15 11.17
N THR A 198 7.40 -21.28 10.56
CA THR A 198 7.81 -19.90 10.23
C THR A 198 6.81 -18.88 10.72
N ILE A 199 7.31 -17.71 11.10
CA ILE A 199 6.51 -16.50 11.32
C ILE A 199 7.33 -15.30 10.82
N PHE A 200 6.67 -14.39 10.10
CA PHE A 200 7.34 -13.21 9.54
C PHE A 200 6.33 -12.09 9.29
N THR A 201 6.82 -10.85 9.21
CA THR A 201 5.98 -9.74 8.75
C THR A 201 5.86 -9.76 7.23
N GLY A 202 4.65 -9.65 6.70
CA GLY A 202 4.38 -9.64 5.26
C GLY A 202 3.17 -10.49 4.89
N LYS A 203 3.27 -11.26 3.81
CA LYS A 203 2.17 -12.13 3.31
C LYS A 203 2.68 -13.50 2.91
N PHE A 204 1.82 -14.50 3.03
CA PHE A 204 2.04 -15.83 2.48
C PHE A 204 1.02 -16.11 1.37
N GLU A 205 1.52 -16.36 0.17
CA GLU A 205 0.71 -16.67 -1.01
C GLU A 205 1.13 -18.05 -1.52
N LEU A 206 0.34 -19.09 -1.23
CA LEU A 206 0.75 -20.46 -1.53
C LEU A 206 1.07 -20.66 -3.02
N ASN A 207 2.32 -21.00 -3.30
CA ASN A 207 2.81 -21.41 -4.60
C ASN A 207 3.42 -22.81 -4.48
N ILE A 208 2.66 -23.82 -4.91
CA ILE A 208 3.05 -25.24 -4.80
C ILE A 208 4.24 -25.58 -5.71
N SER A 209 4.33 -24.95 -6.89
CA SER A 209 5.40 -25.20 -7.86
C SER A 209 6.71 -24.49 -7.51
N ASP A 210 6.63 -23.37 -6.77
CA ASP A 210 7.79 -22.66 -6.26
C ASP A 210 7.53 -22.16 -4.82
N PRO A 211 7.76 -23.01 -3.81
CA PRO A 211 7.51 -22.65 -2.41
C PRO A 211 8.28 -21.44 -1.93
N ILE A 212 9.46 -21.17 -2.49
CA ILE A 212 10.29 -20.01 -2.11
C ILE A 212 9.56 -18.71 -2.47
N GLN A 213 8.79 -18.71 -3.55
CA GLN A 213 7.97 -17.57 -3.94
C GLN A 213 6.72 -17.38 -3.08
N SER A 214 6.40 -18.32 -2.19
CA SER A 214 5.21 -18.20 -1.33
C SER A 214 5.36 -17.15 -0.25
N THR A 215 6.59 -16.90 0.22
CA THR A 215 6.87 -15.94 1.29
C THR A 215 7.13 -14.55 0.73
N LYS A 216 6.29 -13.57 1.06
CA LYS A 216 6.48 -12.15 0.72
C LYS A 216 6.82 -11.39 1.99
N PHE A 217 8.09 -10.99 2.12
CA PHE A 217 8.58 -10.34 3.34
C PHE A 217 8.38 -8.82 3.31
N GLY A 218 8.11 -8.28 4.49
CA GLY A 218 8.12 -6.85 4.77
C GLY A 218 6.74 -6.22 4.80
N ILE A 219 6.65 -5.15 5.58
CA ILE A 219 5.52 -4.24 5.64
C ILE A 219 6.06 -2.80 5.57
N PRO A 220 5.25 -1.81 5.20
CA PRO A 220 5.60 -0.42 5.40
C PRO A 220 5.93 -0.15 6.88
N PHE A 221 7.10 0.41 7.14
CA PHE A 221 7.54 0.79 8.49
C PHE A 221 8.20 2.16 8.43
N VAL A 222 7.74 3.07 9.29
CA VAL A 222 8.08 4.51 9.19
C VAL A 222 9.25 4.93 10.06
N ALA A 223 9.62 4.12 11.05
CA ALA A 223 10.75 4.42 11.93
C ALA A 223 12.00 3.65 11.51
N ARG A 224 13.17 4.09 11.98
CA ARG A 224 14.44 3.38 11.77
C ARG A 224 14.62 2.28 12.84
N PRO A 225 14.58 0.98 12.49
CA PRO A 225 14.85 -0.08 13.45
C PRO A 225 16.29 0.02 13.97
N LYS A 226 16.46 -0.02 15.30
CA LYS A 226 17.79 -0.07 15.95
C LYS A 226 18.16 -1.48 16.41
N GLY A 227 17.15 -2.31 16.67
CA GLY A 227 17.29 -3.68 17.14
C GLY A 227 15.91 -4.23 17.51
N PHE A 228 15.86 -5.53 17.77
CA PHE A 228 14.69 -6.21 18.31
C PHE A 228 15.13 -7.18 19.40
N SER A 229 14.23 -7.47 20.34
CA SER A 229 14.46 -8.42 21.42
C SER A 229 13.31 -9.40 21.44
N VAL A 230 13.62 -10.69 21.56
CA VAL A 230 12.63 -11.76 21.70
C VAL A 230 12.94 -12.59 22.93
N LYS A 231 11.89 -13.14 23.54
CA LYS A 231 12.01 -14.26 24.47
C LYS A 231 11.70 -15.54 23.69
N TYR A 232 12.59 -16.52 23.74
CA TYR A 232 12.41 -17.79 23.03
C TYR A 232 12.87 -18.96 23.88
N ALA A 233 12.33 -20.13 23.56
CA ALA A 233 12.84 -21.44 24.00
C ALA A 233 13.04 -22.30 22.75
N TYR A 234 14.10 -23.11 22.73
CA TYR A 234 14.42 -23.94 21.58
C TYR A 234 14.83 -25.34 22.02
N THR A 235 14.26 -26.33 21.34
CA THR A 235 14.65 -27.73 21.43
C THR A 235 14.92 -28.24 20.02
N PRO A 236 16.13 -28.74 19.71
CA PRO A 236 16.41 -29.29 18.39
C PRO A 236 15.61 -30.57 18.15
N GLY A 237 15.40 -30.90 16.87
CA GLY A 237 14.89 -32.23 16.48
C GLY A 237 15.89 -33.33 16.83
N ALA A 238 15.39 -34.55 17.00
CA ALA A 238 16.20 -35.75 17.23
C ALA A 238 16.98 -36.17 15.97
#